data_AF-A0A0R3QA46-F1
#
_entry.id   AF-A0A0R3QA46-F1
#
_cell.length_a   1.000
_cell.length_b   1.000
_cell.length_c   1.000
_cell.angle_alpha   90.00
_cell.angle_beta   90.00
_cell.angle_gamma   90.00
#
_symmetry.space_group_name_H-M   'P 1'
#
loop_
_entity.id
_entity.type
_entity.pdbx_description
1 polymer ?
#
loop_
_entity_poly.entity_id
_entity_poly.type
_entity_poly.pdbx_seq_one_letter_code
_entity_poly.pdbx_strand_id
1 'polypeptide(L)'
;MEYLLDSRVFNYLPFTICPNTRKNIISIVMKIVTAADWLCKTRELQPLIENHPTLVVSEFVYTVLWLLSFFCALRYGSRYVYTWVGVYLLAVFTESIKFADESMNVMFYSQTMLTVMGMRTPLYLLCGIYHTLFYTSYIIVKRIHISFANSFQFPLSN
;
A
#
# COMPACT_ATOMS: atom_id res chain seq x y z
N MET A 1 -7.33 23.87 -11.08
CA MET A 1 -5.96 23.59 -10.58
C MET A 1 -4.91 24.49 -11.23
N GLU A 2 -4.99 24.77 -12.54
CA GLU A 2 -4.04 25.68 -13.23
C GLU A 2 -3.93 27.06 -12.55
N TYR A 3 -5.05 27.64 -12.11
CA TYR A 3 -5.06 28.94 -11.41
C TYR A 3 -4.32 28.93 -10.05
N LEU A 4 -4.26 27.77 -9.37
CA LEU A 4 -3.62 27.65 -8.05
C LEU A 4 -2.09 27.59 -8.18
N LEU A 5 -1.60 26.92 -9.22
CA LEU A 5 -0.17 26.90 -9.56
C LEU A 5 0.29 28.29 -9.98
N ASP A 6 -0.51 28.98 -10.80
CA ASP A 6 -0.21 30.33 -11.28
C ASP A 6 -0.12 31.35 -10.14
N SER A 7 -1.06 31.30 -9.19
CA SER A 7 -1.13 32.24 -8.07
C SER A 7 -0.07 31.99 -6.99
N ARG A 8 0.24 30.72 -6.65
CA ARG A 8 1.13 30.40 -5.52
C ARG A 8 2.60 30.16 -5.89
N VAL A 9 2.89 29.65 -7.08
CA VAL A 9 4.26 29.27 -7.45
C VAL A 9 4.91 30.35 -8.31
N PHE A 10 4.19 30.87 -9.30
CA PHE A 10 4.80 31.77 -10.27
C PHE A 10 4.91 33.23 -9.79
N ASN A 11 4.16 33.65 -8.77
CA ASN A 11 4.28 34.99 -8.17
C ASN A 11 5.53 35.18 -7.28
N TYR A 12 6.14 34.10 -6.79
CA TYR A 12 7.31 34.16 -5.91
C TYR A 12 8.65 33.96 -6.65
N LEU A 13 8.63 33.75 -7.97
CA LEU A 13 9.84 33.55 -8.76
C LEU A 13 10.38 34.91 -9.25
N PRO A 14 11.64 35.28 -8.96
CA PRO A 14 12.20 36.59 -9.29
C PRO A 14 12.60 36.75 -10.77
N PHE A 15 12.16 35.86 -11.67
CA PHE A 15 12.55 35.84 -13.09
C PHE A 15 11.34 35.70 -14.03
N THR A 16 11.36 36.46 -15.12
CA THR A 16 10.36 36.45 -16.19
C THR A 16 10.50 35.21 -17.05
N ILE A 17 9.69 34.19 -16.77
CA ILE A 17 9.66 32.94 -17.56
C ILE A 17 8.93 33.20 -18.88
N CYS A 18 9.54 32.81 -20.00
CA CYS A 18 8.93 32.86 -21.33
C CYS A 18 7.59 32.10 -21.34
N PRO A 19 6.50 32.65 -21.92
CA PRO A 19 5.16 32.07 -21.84
C PRO A 19 5.07 30.63 -22.37
N ASN A 20 5.93 30.26 -23.33
CA ASN A 20 6.00 28.90 -23.85
C ASN A 20 6.58 27.91 -22.83
N THR A 21 7.62 28.31 -22.09
CA THR A 21 8.26 27.52 -21.04
C THR A 21 7.32 27.34 -19.83
N ARG A 22 6.56 28.39 -19.46
CA ARG A 22 5.55 28.32 -18.38
C ARG A 22 4.50 27.26 -18.68
N LYS A 23 3.94 27.24 -19.90
CA LYS A 23 2.93 26.25 -20.33
C LYS A 23 3.46 24.81 -20.25
N ASN A 24 4.71 24.59 -20.63
CA ASN A 24 5.32 23.26 -20.56
C ASN A 24 5.49 22.78 -19.12
N ILE A 25 5.96 23.66 -18.21
CA ILE A 25 6.08 23.35 -16.77
C ILE A 25 4.70 23.03 -16.17
N ILE A 26 3.69 23.85 -16.46
CA ILE A 26 2.32 23.61 -15.97
C ILE A 26 1.82 22.25 -16.46
N SER A 27 2.03 21.91 -17.74
CA SER A 27 1.63 20.60 -18.28
C SER A 27 2.31 19.43 -17.56
N ILE A 28 3.62 19.52 -17.30
CA ILE A 28 4.36 18.48 -16.57
C ILE A 28 3.84 18.35 -15.14
N VAL A 29 3.68 19.46 -14.43
CA VAL A 29 3.17 19.45 -13.05
C VAL A 29 1.75 18.88 -13.01
N MET A 30 0.89 19.29 -13.94
CA MET A 30 -0.47 18.74 -14.05
C MET A 30 -0.44 17.23 -14.30
N LYS A 31 0.43 16.72 -15.17
CA LYS A 31 0.60 15.27 -15.38
C LYS A 31 1.04 14.55 -14.10
N ILE A 32 1.97 15.12 -13.35
CA ILE A 32 2.42 14.55 -12.06
C ILE A 32 1.29 14.55 -11.05
N VAL A 33 0.54 15.66 -10.94
CA VAL A 33 -0.60 15.77 -10.02
C VAL A 33 -1.71 14.79 -10.41
N THR A 34 -2.01 14.65 -11.69
CA THR A 34 -2.98 13.65 -12.18
C THR A 34 -2.50 12.22 -11.90
N ALA A 35 -1.21 11.93 -12.09
CA ALA A 35 -0.63 10.63 -11.74
C ALA A 35 -0.68 10.37 -10.23
N ALA A 36 -0.42 11.38 -9.40
CA ALA A 36 -0.49 11.28 -7.95
C ALA A 36 -1.94 11.11 -7.46
N ASP A 37 -2.89 11.87 -8.00
CA ASP A 37 -4.34 11.73 -7.69
C ASP A 37 -4.88 10.37 -8.14
N TRP A 38 -4.30 9.80 -9.22
CA TRP A 38 -4.60 8.44 -9.65
C TRP A 38 -3.98 7.38 -8.73
N LEU A 39 -2.75 7.59 -8.26
CA LEU A 39 -2.05 6.65 -7.38
C LEU A 39 -2.65 6.61 -5.97
N CYS A 40 -2.99 7.75 -5.39
CA CYS A 40 -3.47 7.84 -4.01
C CYS A 40 -4.56 8.90 -3.91
N LYS A 41 -5.80 8.44 -3.69
CA LYS A 41 -6.94 9.33 -3.44
C LYS A 41 -7.31 9.24 -1.97
N THR A 42 -7.19 10.37 -1.28
CA THR A 42 -7.60 10.52 0.12
C THR A 42 -9.03 11.00 0.15
N ARG A 43 -9.91 10.29 0.86
CA ARG A 43 -11.29 10.76 1.12
C ARG A 43 -11.30 11.59 2.40
N GLU A 44 -12.23 12.53 2.50
CA GLU A 44 -12.47 13.27 3.74
C GLU A 44 -12.77 12.29 4.89
N LEU A 45 -11.99 12.41 5.96
CA LEU A 45 -11.96 11.48 7.08
C LEU A 45 -13.22 11.58 7.96
N GLN A 46 -13.77 12.79 8.08
CA GLN A 46 -14.90 13.11 8.96
C GLN A 46 -16.16 12.29 8.66
N PRO A 47 -16.70 12.25 7.42
CA PRO A 47 -17.87 11.43 7.11
C PRO A 47 -17.61 9.92 7.21
N LEU A 48 -16.36 9.47 7.08
CA LEU A 48 -16.03 8.04 7.17
C LEU A 48 -16.05 7.55 8.62
N ILE A 49 -15.54 8.35 9.56
CA ILE A 49 -15.56 8.04 10.99
C ILE A 49 -16.98 7.99 11.53
N GLU A 50 -17.84 8.92 11.11
CA GLU A 50 -19.23 9.00 11.57
C GLU A 50 -20.05 7.78 11.12
N ASN A 51 -19.81 7.27 9.91
CA ASN A 51 -20.59 6.16 9.35
C ASN A 51 -20.00 4.77 9.66
N HIS A 52 -18.67 4.63 9.64
CA HIS A 52 -18.01 3.32 9.73
C HIS A 52 -16.71 3.39 10.56
N PRO A 53 -16.80 3.61 11.88
CA PRO A 53 -15.61 3.78 12.74
C PRO A 53 -14.75 2.51 12.84
N THR A 54 -15.36 1.32 12.80
CA THR A 54 -14.65 0.03 12.82
C THR A 54 -13.75 -0.15 11.61
N LEU A 55 -14.17 0.40 10.46
CA LEU A 55 -13.40 0.38 9.22
C LEU A 55 -12.11 1.18 9.36
N VAL A 56 -12.20 2.39 9.92
CA VAL A 56 -11.06 3.28 10.15
C VAL A 56 -10.05 2.64 11.11
N VAL A 57 -10.55 2.03 12.20
CA VAL A 57 -9.69 1.30 13.15
C VAL A 57 -8.99 0.13 12.45
N SER A 58 -9.71 -0.64 11.63
CA SER A 58 -9.11 -1.76 10.91
C SER A 58 -8.03 -1.30 9.91
N GLU A 59 -8.28 -0.23 9.16
CA GLU A 59 -7.31 0.35 8.22
C GLU A 59 -6.04 0.81 8.93
N PHE A 60 -6.19 1.44 10.10
CA PHE A 60 -5.06 1.82 10.95
C PHE A 60 -4.28 0.59 11.44
N VAL A 61 -4.97 -0.41 12.00
CA VAL A 61 -4.33 -1.65 12.51
C VAL A 61 -3.58 -2.39 11.40
N TYR A 62 -4.19 -2.57 10.23
CA TYR A 62 -3.56 -3.23 9.10
C TYR A 62 -2.33 -2.48 8.59
N THR A 63 -2.39 -1.15 8.55
CA THR A 63 -1.25 -0.30 8.16
C THR A 63 -0.08 -0.45 9.16
N VAL A 64 -0.38 -0.43 10.47
CA VAL A 64 0.63 -0.64 11.52
C VAL A 64 1.25 -2.03 11.42
N LEU A 65 0.43 -3.08 11.23
CA LEU A 65 0.91 -4.45 11.06
C LEU A 65 1.78 -4.61 9.81
N TRP A 66 1.41 -3.95 8.72
CA TRP A 66 2.19 -3.96 7.49
C TRP A 66 3.57 -3.33 7.68
N LEU A 67 3.63 -2.15 8.31
CA LEU A 67 4.91 -1.51 8.65
C LEU A 67 5.75 -2.39 9.57
N LEU A 68 5.15 -2.97 10.61
CA LEU A 68 5.85 -3.86 11.52
C LEU A 68 6.38 -5.10 10.78
N SER A 69 5.59 -5.67 9.85
CA SER A 69 6.01 -6.80 9.03
C SER A 69 7.20 -6.46 8.13
N PHE A 70 7.25 -5.23 7.61
CA PHE A 70 8.34 -4.74 6.80
C PHE A 70 9.61 -4.56 7.62
N PHE A 71 9.53 -3.91 8.78
CA PHE A 71 10.68 -3.79 9.70
C PHE A 71 11.18 -5.17 10.16
N CYS A 72 10.27 -6.10 10.41
CA CYS A 72 10.59 -7.48 10.70
C CYS A 72 11.36 -8.12 9.52
N ALA A 73 10.85 -8.01 8.30
CA ALA A 73 11.51 -8.55 7.11
C ALA A 73 12.94 -8.02 6.95
N LEU A 74 13.15 -6.71 7.13
CA LEU A 74 14.47 -6.08 7.06
C LEU A 74 15.42 -6.61 8.14
N ARG A 75 14.92 -6.87 9.36
CA ARG A 75 15.75 -7.34 10.48
C ARG A 75 16.18 -8.80 10.37
N TYR A 76 15.32 -9.68 9.85
CA TYR A 76 15.59 -11.12 9.77
C TYR A 76 16.34 -11.56 8.50
N GLY A 77 16.63 -10.63 7.58
CA GLY A 77 17.52 -10.83 6.44
C GLY A 77 16.82 -11.04 5.09
N SER A 78 17.64 -11.23 4.04
CA SER A 78 17.23 -11.13 2.64
C SER A 78 16.06 -12.04 2.25
N ARG A 79 16.01 -13.28 2.74
CA ARG A 79 14.92 -14.24 2.45
C ARG A 79 13.55 -13.70 2.85
N TYR A 80 13.44 -13.06 4.00
CA TYR A 80 12.18 -12.49 4.48
C TYR A 80 11.78 -11.26 3.67
N VAL A 81 12.75 -10.45 3.23
CA VAL A 81 12.51 -9.32 2.34
C VAL A 81 11.97 -9.81 0.99
N TYR A 82 12.55 -10.85 0.40
CA TYR A 82 12.03 -11.43 -0.85
C TYR A 82 10.61 -11.98 -0.69
N THR A 83 10.31 -12.65 0.42
CA THR A 83 8.94 -13.12 0.68
C THR A 83 7.97 -11.95 0.85
N TRP A 84 8.38 -10.89 1.56
CA TRP A 84 7.56 -9.69 1.74
C TRP A 84 7.25 -9.03 0.40
N VAL A 85 8.26 -8.84 -0.46
CA VAL A 85 8.08 -8.30 -1.82
C VAL A 85 7.22 -9.23 -2.68
N GLY A 86 7.41 -10.56 -2.57
CA GLY A 86 6.60 -11.55 -3.28
C GLY A 86 5.12 -11.48 -2.87
N VAL A 87 4.82 -11.31 -1.58
CA VAL A 87 3.45 -11.13 -1.08
C VAL A 87 2.85 -9.81 -1.58
N TYR A 88 3.66 -8.74 -1.65
CA TYR A 88 3.23 -7.48 -2.25
C TYR A 88 2.87 -7.64 -3.72
N LEU A 89 3.71 -8.30 -4.52
CA LEU A 89 3.41 -8.60 -5.93
C LEU A 89 2.15 -9.46 -6.06
N LEU A 90 2.00 -10.49 -5.24
CA LEU A 90 0.80 -11.34 -5.23
C LEU A 90 -0.47 -10.54 -4.95
N ALA A 91 -0.42 -9.59 -4.01
CA ALA A 91 -1.54 -8.71 -3.71
C ALA A 91 -1.90 -7.86 -4.92
N VAL A 92 -0.91 -7.23 -5.58
CA VAL A 92 -1.13 -6.43 -6.79
C VAL A 92 -1.71 -7.29 -7.92
N PHE A 93 -1.18 -8.48 -8.16
CA PHE A 93 -1.71 -9.39 -9.19
C PHE A 93 -3.14 -9.81 -8.91
N THR A 94 -3.44 -10.21 -7.67
CA THR A 94 -4.79 -10.67 -7.28
C THR A 94 -5.82 -9.56 -7.42
N GLU A 95 -5.46 -8.34 -7.03
CA GLU A 95 -6.34 -7.18 -7.18
C GLU A 95 -6.47 -6.74 -8.64
N SER A 96 -5.46 -7.00 -9.47
CA SER A 96 -5.52 -6.72 -10.90
C SER A 96 -6.41 -7.70 -11.68
N ILE A 97 -6.63 -8.93 -11.19
CA ILE A 97 -7.51 -9.91 -11.85
C ILE A 97 -8.96 -9.41 -11.94
N LYS A 98 -9.38 -8.54 -11.02
CA LYS A 98 -10.72 -7.92 -11.05
C LYS A 98 -10.96 -7.06 -12.29
N PHE A 99 -9.89 -6.56 -12.91
CA PHE A 99 -10.01 -5.86 -14.19
C PHE A 99 -10.32 -6.82 -15.35
N ALA A 100 -10.02 -8.10 -15.21
CA ALA A 100 -10.36 -9.12 -16.20
C ALA A 100 -11.78 -9.68 -15.98
N ASP A 101 -12.17 -9.89 -14.72
CA ASP A 101 -13.51 -10.41 -14.38
C ASP A 101 -14.00 -9.80 -13.05
N GLU A 102 -15.09 -9.02 -13.13
CA GLU A 102 -15.69 -8.32 -11.99
C GLU A 102 -16.38 -9.28 -11.00
N SER A 103 -16.69 -10.51 -11.42
CA SER A 103 -17.26 -11.55 -10.55
C SER A 103 -16.21 -12.15 -9.59
N MET A 104 -14.92 -11.99 -9.89
CA MET A 104 -13.81 -12.53 -9.11
C MET A 104 -13.42 -11.64 -7.93
N ASN A 105 -14.40 -11.31 -7.08
CA ASN A 105 -14.14 -10.59 -5.84
C ASN A 105 -13.64 -11.51 -4.72
N VAL A 106 -12.31 -11.65 -4.64
CA VAL A 106 -11.63 -12.51 -3.64
C VAL A 106 -11.75 -12.00 -2.21
N MET A 107 -11.96 -10.69 -2.01
CA MET A 107 -11.97 -10.06 -0.68
C MET A 107 -13.08 -9.03 -0.53
N PHE A 108 -13.51 -8.79 0.72
CA PHE A 108 -14.52 -7.79 1.08
C PHE A 108 -14.03 -6.38 0.78
N TYR A 109 -14.74 -5.72 -0.13
CA TYR A 109 -14.47 -4.34 -0.53
C TYR A 109 -15.27 -3.38 0.33
N SER A 110 -14.57 -2.39 0.87
CA SER A 110 -15.18 -1.25 1.55
C SER A 110 -14.50 0.03 1.09
N GLN A 111 -15.25 1.11 1.06
CA GLN A 111 -14.75 2.41 0.62
C GLN A 111 -13.99 3.06 1.79
N THR A 112 -12.67 2.85 1.86
CA THR A 112 -11.82 3.33 2.97
C THR A 112 -11.24 4.72 2.76
N MET A 113 -10.47 5.21 3.73
CA MET A 113 -9.88 6.54 3.74
C MET A 113 -8.83 6.70 2.64
N LEU A 114 -7.97 5.68 2.48
CA LEU A 114 -6.95 5.64 1.45
C LEU A 114 -7.32 4.61 0.39
N THR A 115 -7.44 5.10 -0.84
CA THR A 115 -7.71 4.24 -2.00
C THR A 115 -6.66 4.48 -3.07
N VAL A 116 -6.19 3.38 -3.63
CA VAL A 116 -5.15 3.29 -4.66
C VAL A 116 -5.83 2.97 -6.00
N MET A 117 -5.19 3.34 -7.11
CA MET A 117 -5.71 3.15 -8.48
C MET A 117 -7.05 3.87 -8.72
N GLY A 118 -7.13 5.14 -8.33
CA GLY A 118 -8.29 5.99 -8.61
C GLY A 118 -9.57 5.53 -7.93
N MET A 119 -9.52 5.26 -6.62
CA MET A 119 -10.65 4.79 -5.79
C MET A 119 -11.07 3.33 -5.97
N ARG A 120 -10.24 2.50 -6.62
CA ARG A 120 -10.60 1.12 -6.95
C ARG A 120 -10.14 0.11 -5.92
N THR A 121 -8.94 0.27 -5.36
CA THR A 121 -8.38 -0.71 -4.44
C THR A 121 -8.07 -0.06 -3.09
N PRO A 122 -8.72 -0.47 -2.00
CA PRO A 122 -8.47 0.14 -0.71
C PRO A 122 -7.08 -0.26 -0.18
N LEU A 123 -6.39 0.69 0.46
CA LEU A 123 -4.98 0.54 0.84
C LEU A 123 -4.76 -0.58 1.86
N TYR A 124 -5.70 -0.78 2.80
CA TYR A 124 -5.63 -1.87 3.79
C TYR A 124 -5.65 -3.26 3.14
N LEU A 125 -6.18 -3.38 1.92
CA LEU A 125 -6.18 -4.65 1.19
C LEU A 125 -4.79 -4.93 0.65
N LEU A 126 -4.26 -4.04 -0.21
CA LEU A 126 -2.94 -4.16 -0.84
C LEU A 126 -1.80 -4.21 0.19
N CYS A 127 -1.81 -3.25 1.11
CA CYS A 127 -0.74 -3.02 2.09
C CYS A 127 -1.17 -3.44 3.50
N GLY A 128 -1.94 -4.52 3.64
CA GLY A 128 -2.43 -4.95 4.95
C GLY A 128 -2.81 -6.41 4.95
N ILE A 129 -4.03 -6.73 4.51
CA ILE A 129 -4.63 -8.07 4.60
C ILE A 129 -3.71 -9.13 4.01
N TYR A 130 -3.25 -8.96 2.77
CA TYR A 130 -2.38 -9.94 2.11
C TYR A 130 -1.08 -10.17 2.90
N HIS A 131 -0.47 -9.11 3.42
CA HIS A 131 0.72 -9.23 4.25
C HIS A 131 0.40 -9.92 5.58
N THR A 132 -0.66 -9.51 6.25
CA THR A 132 -1.05 -10.12 7.53
C THR A 132 -1.47 -11.57 7.42
N LEU A 133 -1.94 -12.06 6.26
CA LEU A 133 -2.32 -13.46 6.07
C LEU A 133 -1.16 -14.30 5.50
N PHE A 134 -0.58 -13.88 4.37
CA PHE A 134 0.44 -14.68 3.68
C PHE A 134 1.82 -14.57 4.32
N TYR A 135 2.23 -13.37 4.75
CA TYR A 135 3.56 -13.20 5.35
C TYR A 135 3.62 -13.80 6.77
N THR A 136 2.56 -13.64 7.57
CA THR A 136 2.53 -14.26 8.92
C THR A 136 2.44 -15.78 8.84
N SER A 137 1.61 -16.34 7.95
CA SER A 137 1.51 -17.80 7.77
C SER A 137 2.85 -18.39 7.35
N TYR A 138 3.58 -17.74 6.43
CA TYR A 138 4.94 -18.14 6.08
C TYR A 138 5.89 -18.19 7.30
N ILE A 139 5.85 -17.17 8.16
CA ILE A 139 6.68 -17.13 9.38
C ILE A 139 6.27 -18.24 10.36
N ILE A 140 4.97 -18.44 10.57
CA ILE A 140 4.43 -19.45 11.49
C ILE A 140 4.83 -20.85 11.03
N VAL A 141 4.62 -21.18 9.76
CA VAL A 141 4.98 -22.48 9.17
C VAL A 141 6.49 -22.74 9.33
N LYS A 142 7.33 -21.73 9.07
CA LYS A 142 8.77 -21.84 9.27
C LYS A 142 9.14 -22.11 10.73
N ARG A 143 8.49 -21.46 11.70
CA ARG A 143 8.72 -21.69 13.13
C ARG A 143 8.28 -23.09 13.55
N ILE A 144 7.13 -23.55 13.09
CA ILE A 144 6.63 -24.91 13.37
C ILE A 144 7.60 -25.95 12.81
N HIS A 145 8.06 -25.78 11.57
CA HIS A 145 9.00 -26.73 10.95
C HIS A 145 10.34 -26.80 11.68
N ILE A 146 10.88 -25.66 12.15
CA ILE A 146 12.10 -25.63 12.96
C ILE A 146 11.88 -26.34 14.30
N SER A 147 10.76 -26.07 14.97
CA SER A 147 10.42 -26.73 16.24
C SER A 147 10.26 -28.24 16.07
N PHE A 148 9.59 -28.66 14.99
CA PHE A 148 9.42 -30.07 14.64
C PHE A 148 10.78 -30.73 14.38
N ALA A 149 11.63 -30.15 13.54
CA ALA A 149 12.97 -30.67 13.27
C ALA A 149 13.82 -30.80 14.56
N ASN A 150 13.78 -29.80 15.44
CA ASN A 150 14.49 -29.84 16.71
C ASN A 150 13.93 -30.90 17.68
N SER A 151 12.63 -31.22 17.61
CA SER A 151 12.01 -32.26 18.44
C SER A 151 12.39 -33.69 18.03
N PHE A 152 12.91 -33.90 16.81
CA PHE A 152 13.46 -35.21 16.38
C PHE A 152 14.95 -35.38 16.69
N GLN A 153 15.65 -34.34 17.15
CA GLN A 153 16.98 -34.49 17.74
C GLN A 153 16.81 -35.04 19.17
N PHE A 154 16.59 -36.36 19.27
CA PHE A 154 16.84 -37.11 20.50
C PHE A 154 18.27 -36.82 21.00
N PRO A 155 18.51 -36.78 22.32
CA PRO A 155 19.84 -36.61 22.85
C PRO A 155 20.68 -37.82 22.43
N LEU A 156 21.61 -37.62 21.50
CA LEU A 156 22.76 -38.51 21.40
C LEU A 156 23.52 -38.35 22.72
N SER A 157 23.32 -39.33 23.59
CA SER A 157 23.99 -39.47 24.89
C SER A 157 25.50 -39.41 24.69
N ASN A 158 26.16 -38.54 25.45
CA ASN A 158 27.52 -38.81 25.92
C ASN A 158 27.44 -39.61 27.22
#